data_AF-A0A1F5BKY8-F1
#
_entry.id   AF-A0A1F5BKY8-F1
#
_cell.length_a   1.000
_cell.length_b   1.000
_cell.length_c   1.000
_cell.angle_alpha   90.00
_cell.angle_beta   90.00
_cell.angle_gamma   90.00
#
_symmetry.space_group_name_H-M   'P 1'
#
loop_
_entity.id
_entity.type
_entity.pdbx_description
1 polymer ?
#
loop_
_entity_poly.entity_id
_entity_poly.type
_entity_poly.pdbx_seq_one_letter_code
_entity_poly.pdbx_strand_id
1 'polypeptide(L)'
;MGRTDYLEFIARVTSHIPDKGQVTVRYFGLYANAHRGKIKKASLEAFPLRMVEEELRPIPAKGWAEMIRKVYEIDPMVCPQCGGTMKIHAFLTD
;
A
#
# COMPACT_ATOMS: atom_id res chain seq x y z
N MET A 1 -21.90 26.51 27.40
CA MET A 1 -21.98 25.52 26.30
C MET A 1 -23.44 25.06 26.22
N GLY A 2 -24.19 25.51 25.20
CA GLY A 2 -25.58 25.11 25.03
C GLY A 2 -25.69 23.61 24.70
N ARG A 3 -26.81 22.98 25.11
CA ARG A 3 -27.13 21.59 24.77
C ARG A 3 -27.24 21.50 23.24
N THR A 4 -26.39 20.70 22.62
CA THR A 4 -26.43 20.51 21.16
C THR A 4 -27.73 19.79 20.81
N ASP A 5 -28.56 20.43 19.99
CA ASP A 5 -29.74 19.79 19.42
C ASP A 5 -29.31 18.64 18.50
N TYR A 6 -30.12 17.58 18.38
CA TYR A 6 -29.80 16.43 17.52
C TYR A 6 -29.61 16.85 16.06
N LEU A 7 -30.37 17.84 15.59
CA LEU A 7 -30.20 18.42 14.25
C LEU A 7 -28.86 19.15 14.10
N GLU A 8 -28.43 19.88 15.13
CA GLU A 8 -27.13 20.56 15.14
C GLU A 8 -25.96 19.55 15.15
N PHE A 9 -26.14 18.43 15.86
CA PHE A 9 -25.17 17.34 15.85
C PHE A 9 -25.06 16.69 14.46
N ILE A 10 -26.18 16.33 13.83
CA ILE A 10 -26.17 15.75 12.48
C ILE A 10 -25.48 16.71 11.51
N ALA A 11 -25.88 17.98 11.49
CA ALA A 11 -25.34 18.97 10.57
C ALA A 11 -23.81 19.10 10.69
N ARG A 12 -23.28 19.11 11.92
CA ARG A 12 -21.82 19.13 12.14
C ARG A 12 -21.14 17.88 11.61
N VAL A 13 -21.68 16.69 11.89
CA VAL A 13 -21.08 15.43 11.44
C VAL A 13 -21.09 15.33 9.92
N THR A 14 -22.22 15.65 9.28
CA THR A 14 -22.37 15.56 7.83
C THR A 14 -21.52 16.60 7.09
N SER A 15 -21.16 17.73 7.72
CA SER A 15 -20.28 18.74 7.11
C SER A 15 -18.86 18.24 6.80
N HIS A 16 -18.44 17.13 7.42
CA HIS A 16 -17.15 16.49 7.15
C HIS A 16 -17.21 15.43 6.03
N ILE A 17 -18.40 15.12 5.52
CA ILE A 17 -18.59 14.16 4.43
C ILE A 17 -18.39 14.92 3.11
N PRO A 18 -17.39 14.56 2.28
CA PRO A 18 -17.16 15.23 1.01
C PRO A 18 -18.27 14.93 0.00
N ASP A 19 -18.50 15.86 -0.94
CA ASP A 19 -19.49 15.66 -2.00
C ASP A 19 -19.08 14.53 -2.94
N LYS A 20 -20.07 13.98 -3.66
CA LYS A 20 -19.84 12.93 -4.65
C LYS A 20 -18.85 13.40 -5.71
N GLY A 21 -17.72 12.71 -5.82
CA GLY A 21 -16.65 13.02 -6.78
C GLY A 21 -15.54 13.92 -6.23
N GLN A 22 -15.67 14.45 -5.01
CA GLN A 22 -14.55 15.14 -4.36
C GLN A 22 -13.52 14.13 -3.86
N VAL A 23 -12.27 14.29 -4.32
CA VAL A 23 -11.13 13.50 -3.86
C VAL A 23 -10.50 14.21 -2.65
N THR A 24 -10.68 13.65 -1.46
CA THR A 24 -9.99 14.16 -0.26
C THR A 24 -8.57 13.59 -0.20
N VAL A 25 -7.54 14.43 -0.26
CA VAL A 25 -6.17 14.00 0.02
C VAL A 25 -5.98 13.92 1.54
N ARG A 26 -5.89 12.69 2.07
CA ARG A 26 -5.58 12.48 3.49
C ARG A 26 -4.07 12.64 3.71
N TYR A 27 -3.66 13.78 4.26
CA TYR A 27 -2.27 13.99 4.63
C TYR A 27 -1.98 13.33 5.99
N PHE A 28 -1.23 12.23 5.97
CA PHE A 28 -0.86 11.46 7.18
C PHE A 28 0.34 12.04 7.94
N GLY A 29 0.76 13.28 7.64
CA GLY A 29 1.88 13.94 8.33
C GLY A 29 3.17 13.10 8.27
N LEU A 30 3.77 12.85 9.44
CA LEU A 30 5.00 12.09 9.60
C LEU A 30 4.90 10.64 9.08
N TYR A 31 3.70 10.08 9.07
CA TYR A 31 3.41 8.71 8.60
C TYR A 31 3.20 8.63 7.09
N ALA A 32 3.09 9.75 6.39
CA ALA A 32 2.93 9.75 4.94
C ALA A 32 4.12 9.07 4.25
N ASN A 33 3.86 8.21 3.26
CA ASN A 33 4.89 7.50 2.50
C ASN A 33 5.93 8.46 1.90
N ALA A 34 5.47 9.63 1.42
CA ALA A 34 6.36 10.67 0.88
C ALA A 34 7.32 11.24 1.95
N HIS A 35 6.83 11.46 3.18
CA HIS A 35 7.64 11.96 4.28
C HIS A 35 8.65 10.90 4.76
N ARG A 36 8.20 9.66 4.97
CA ARG A 36 9.07 8.52 5.30
C ARG A 36 10.14 8.26 4.23
N GLY A 37 9.77 8.37 2.96
CA GLY A 37 10.71 8.24 1.84
C GLY A 37 11.79 9.33 1.84
N LYS A 38 11.43 10.58 2.13
CA LYS A 38 12.39 11.69 2.27
C LYS A 38 13.36 11.49 3.43
N ILE A 39 12.85 11.09 4.61
CA ILE A 39 13.70 10.78 5.77
C ILE A 39 14.65 9.62 5.47
N LYS A 40 14.17 8.55 4.82
CA LYS A 40 15.02 7.41 4.45
C LYS A 40 16.17 7.84 3.54
N LYS A 41 15.89 8.67 2.53
CA LYS A 41 16.92 9.22 1.63
C LYS A 41 17.91 10.14 2.35
N ALA A 42 17.42 11.07 3.16
CA ALA A 42 18.27 11.98 3.93
C ALA A 42 19.12 11.26 5.00
N SER A 43 18.58 10.19 5.59
CA SER A 43 19.31 9.36 6.56
C SER A 43 20.46 8.57 5.93
N LEU A 44 20.32 8.20 4.64
CA LEU A 44 21.37 7.56 3.86
C LEU A 44 22.49 8.54 3.47
N GLU A 45 22.16 9.82 3.31
CA GLU A 45 23.14 10.88 2.98
C GLU A 45 23.92 11.40 4.19
N ALA A 46 23.36 11.31 5.41
CA ALA A 46 23.91 12.01 6.57
C ALA A 46 25.01 11.27 7.35
N PHE A 47 25.14 9.94 7.31
CA PHE A 47 26.19 9.22 8.08
C PHE A 47 26.54 7.84 7.49
N PRO A 48 27.84 7.52 7.22
CA PRO A 48 28.28 6.18 6.83
C PRO A 48 28.46 5.22 8.03
N LEU A 49 28.19 5.67 9.26
CA LEU A 49 28.33 4.89 10.49
C LEU A 49 27.02 4.90 11.28
N ARG A 50 26.01 4.17 10.82
CA ARG A 50 24.83 3.89 11.65
C ARG A 50 24.74 2.39 11.87
N MET A 51 24.74 2.02 13.15
CA MET A 51 24.48 0.66 13.62
C MET A 51 23.27 0.13 12.89
N VAL A 52 23.40 -1.10 12.38
CA VAL A 52 22.35 -1.85 11.72
C VAL A 52 21.24 -2.11 12.73
N GLU A 53 20.35 -1.14 12.95
CA GLU A 53 18.98 -1.48 13.26
C GLU A 53 18.57 -2.34 12.07
N GLU A 54 18.35 -3.62 12.33
CA GLU A 54 18.05 -4.63 11.34
C GLU A 54 16.82 -4.14 10.57
N GLU A 55 17.08 -3.35 9.51
CA GLU A 55 16.11 -3.02 8.49
C GLU A 55 15.67 -4.41 8.04
N LEU A 56 14.50 -4.83 8.53
CA LEU A 56 13.81 -6.02 8.05
C LEU A 56 13.93 -5.92 6.55
N ARG A 57 14.83 -6.73 5.98
CA ARG A 57 15.17 -6.64 4.57
C ARG A 57 13.83 -6.64 3.87
N PRO A 58 13.47 -5.60 3.10
CA PRO A 58 12.17 -5.57 2.47
C PRO A 58 12.06 -6.89 1.73
N ILE A 59 11.17 -7.76 2.22
CA ILE A 59 11.02 -9.09 1.65
C ILE A 59 10.73 -8.78 0.19
N PRO A 60 11.59 -9.19 -0.75
CA PRO A 60 11.37 -8.88 -2.15
C PRO A 60 9.95 -9.31 -2.45
N ALA A 61 9.14 -8.39 -2.98
CA ALA A 61 7.75 -8.66 -3.24
C ALA A 61 7.72 -9.97 -4.03
N LYS A 62 7.14 -11.00 -3.41
CA LYS A 62 6.98 -12.30 -4.04
C LYS A 62 6.38 -12.07 -5.42
N GLY A 63 6.93 -12.72 -6.44
CA GLY A 63 6.44 -12.52 -7.81
C GLY A 63 4.93 -12.77 -7.90
N TRP A 64 4.24 -12.25 -8.91
CA TRP A 64 2.79 -12.44 -9.08
C TRP A 64 2.38 -13.93 -8.98
N ALA A 65 3.20 -14.83 -9.54
CA ALA A 65 2.98 -16.27 -9.49
C ALA A 65 3.05 -16.84 -8.07
N GLU A 66 4.00 -16.39 -7.26
CA GLU A 66 4.13 -16.80 -5.86
C GLU A 66 2.97 -16.27 -5.00
N MET A 67 2.42 -15.09 -5.33
CA MET A 67 1.23 -14.57 -4.66
C MET A 67 0.00 -15.43 -4.95
N ILE A 68 -0.23 -15.79 -6.21
CA ILE A 68 -1.33 -16.70 -6.60
C ILE A 68 -1.15 -18.04 -5.88
N ARG A 69 0.06 -18.62 -5.90
CA ARG A 69 0.36 -19.88 -5.22
C ARG A 69 0.12 -19.81 -3.72
N LYS A 70 0.39 -18.68 -3.07
CA LYS A 70 0.16 -18.52 -1.63
C LYS A 70 -1.33 -18.40 -1.29
N VAL A 71 -2.10 -17.69 -2.11
CA VAL A 71 -3.52 -17.39 -1.84
C VAL A 71 -4.42 -18.55 -2.23
N TYR A 72 -4.16 -19.17 -3.38
CA TYR A 72 -5.02 -20.19 -3.97
C TYR A 72 -4.44 -21.59 -3.90
N GLU A 73 -3.23 -21.76 -3.35
CA GLU A 73 -2.53 -23.06 -3.26
C GLU A 73 -2.28 -23.72 -4.63
N ILE A 74 -2.43 -22.96 -5.72
CA ILE A 74 -2.25 -23.41 -7.11
C ILE A 74 -1.01 -22.74 -7.70
N ASP A 75 -0.13 -23.52 -8.35
CA ASP A 75 1.00 -22.97 -9.09
C ASP A 75 0.57 -22.56 -10.52
N PRO A 76 0.45 -21.25 -10.83
CA PRO A 76 0.02 -20.82 -12.16
C PRO A 76 1.08 -21.05 -13.24
N MET A 77 2.29 -21.46 -12.88
CA MET A 77 3.37 -21.79 -13.82
C MET A 77 3.38 -23.27 -14.22
N VAL A 78 2.40 -24.07 -13.76
CA VAL A 78 2.25 -25.48 -14.11
C VAL A 78 1.00 -25.68 -14.96
N CYS A 79 1.15 -26.32 -16.13
CA CYS A 79 0.03 -26.65 -16.99
C CYS A 79 -0.87 -27.71 -16.34
N PRO A 80 -2.19 -27.48 -16.19
CA PRO A 80 -3.10 -28.43 -15.55
C PRO A 80 -3.37 -29.68 -16.39
N GLN A 81 -2.98 -29.71 -17.66
CA GLN A 81 -3.21 -30.85 -18.57
C GLN A 81 -2.01 -31.80 -18.65
N CYS A 82 -0.79 -31.24 -18.71
CA CYS A 82 0.43 -32.03 -18.92
C CYS A 82 1.47 -31.91 -17.80
N GLY A 83 1.27 -31.03 -16.81
CA GLY A 83 2.22 -30.80 -15.71
C GLY A 83 3.50 -30.07 -16.10
N GLY A 84 3.65 -29.64 -17.36
CA GLY A 84 4.81 -28.89 -17.84
C GLY A 84 4.89 -27.46 -17.29
N THR A 85 6.11 -26.92 -17.23
CA THR A 85 6.36 -25.53 -16.81
C THR A 85 6.01 -24.54 -17.92
N MET A 86 5.12 -23.59 -17.62
CA MET A 86 4.68 -22.54 -18.54
C MET A 86 5.67 -21.38 -18.59
N LYS A 87 5.65 -20.58 -19.67
CA LYS A 87 6.46 -19.37 -19.83
C LYS A 87 5.57 -18.21 -20.28
N ILE A 88 5.86 -17.00 -19.80
CA ILE A 88 5.17 -15.78 -20.23
C ILE A 88 5.78 -15.33 -21.55
N HIS A 89 4.95 -15.18 -22.59
CA HIS A 89 5.41 -14.75 -23.92
C HIS A 89 5.14 -13.26 -24.20
N ALA A 90 4.08 -12.68 -23.63
CA ALA A 90 3.75 -11.26 -23.81
C ALA A 90 2.86 -10.74 -22.67
N PHE A 91 2.89 -9.43 -22.47
CA PHE A 91 1.90 -8.69 -21.71
C PHE A 91 1.09 -7.85 -22.69
N LEU A 92 -0.23 -7.98 -22.66
CA LEU A 92 -1.12 -7.12 -23.44
C LEU A 92 -1.40 -5.86 -22.64
N THR A 93 -1.20 -4.71 -23.26
CA THR A 93 -1.53 -3.39 -22.71
C THR A 93 -2.54 -2.72 -23.63
N ASP A 94 -3.44 -1.91 -23.06
CA ASP A 94 -4.44 -1.14 -23.82
C ASP A 94 -3.81 -0.11 -24.77
#